data_AF-A0A5R8MPL5-F1
#
_entry.id   AF-A0A5R8MPL5-F1
#
_cell.length_a   1.000
_cell.length_b   1.000
_cell.length_c   1.000
_cell.angle_alpha   90.00
_cell.angle_beta   90.00
_cell.angle_gamma   90.00
#
_symmetry.space_group_name_H-M   'P 1'
#
loop_
_entity.id
_entity.type
_entity.pdbx_description
1 polymer ?
#
loop_
_entity_poly.entity_id
_entity_poly.type
_entity_poly.pdbx_seq_one_letter_code
_entity_poly.pdbx_strand_id
1 'polypeptide(L)' 'MPGMGTPELPVPDGLVLRPFRGVRFAVDDPAKVTSPPYDLISDADVDTLLDSHPNNVVRLILPRSSPGHPSSADV' A
#
# COMPACT_ATOMS: atom_id res chain seq x y z
N MET A 1 3.26 38.12 -41.02
CA MET A 1 3.58 37.79 -39.62
C MET A 1 3.92 36.31 -39.56
N PRO A 2 5.15 35.88 -39.22
CA PRO A 2 5.49 34.47 -39.10
C PRO A 2 4.76 33.87 -37.89
N GLY A 3 4.20 32.68 -38.06
CA GLY A 3 3.46 31.97 -37.00
C GLY A 3 4.38 31.57 -35.85
N MET A 4 3.95 31.87 -34.61
CA MET A 4 4.60 31.32 -33.41
C MET A 4 4.33 29.82 -33.36
N GLY A 5 5.34 29.02 -33.69
CA GLY A 5 5.34 27.59 -33.39
C GLY A 5 5.22 27.41 -31.88
N THR A 6 4.20 26.66 -31.44
CA THR A 6 4.16 26.13 -30.08
C THR A 6 5.45 25.35 -29.85
N PRO A 7 6.27 25.67 -28.83
CA PRO A 7 7.40 24.83 -28.49
C PRO A 7 6.85 23.46 -28.09
N GLU A 8 7.21 22.44 -28.85
CA GLU A 8 6.90 21.06 -28.54
C GLU A 8 7.53 20.75 -27.17
N LEU A 9 6.68 20.60 -26.15
CA LEU A 9 7.17 20.22 -24.82
C LEU A 9 7.85 18.85 -24.95
N PRO A 10 9.05 18.65 -24.37
CA PRO A 10 9.74 17.36 -24.44
C PRO A 10 8.81 16.26 -23.93
N VAL A 11 8.53 15.26 -24.76
CA VAL A 11 7.81 14.05 -24.34
C VAL A 11 8.82 13.22 -23.54
N PRO A 12 8.61 12.99 -22.23
CA PRO A 12 9.49 12.10 -21.47
C PRO A 12 9.52 10.71 -22.12
N ASP A 13 10.64 9.99 -22.02
CA ASP A 13 10.85 8.64 -22.59
C ASP A 13 9.87 7.53 -22.08
N GLY A 14 8.80 7.91 -21.37
CA GLY A 14 7.85 7.01 -20.74
C GLY A 14 8.27 6.58 -19.33
N LEU A 15 7.79 5.42 -18.88
CA LEU A 15 8.13 4.85 -17.58
C LEU A 15 9.56 4.30 -17.57
N VAL A 16 10.47 4.99 -16.89
CA VAL A 16 11.86 4.53 -16.70
C VAL A 16 11.96 3.76 -15.38
N LEU A 17 12.10 2.43 -15.45
CA LEU A 17 12.30 1.58 -14.28
C LEU A 17 13.79 1.43 -13.95
N ARG A 18 14.15 1.67 -12.69
CA ARG A 18 15.51 1.46 -12.18
C ARG A 18 15.48 0.47 -11.01
N PRO A 19 16.45 -0.46 -10.91
CA PRO A 19 16.57 -1.33 -9.75
C PRO A 19 16.77 -0.52 -8.47
N PHE A 20 16.14 -0.97 -7.39
CA PHE A 20 16.33 -0.43 -6.04
C PHE A 20 16.43 -1.59 -5.04
N ARG A 21 16.94 -1.30 -3.84
CA ARG A 21 17.02 -2.31 -2.78
C ARG A 21 15.63 -2.47 -2.14
N GLY A 22 15.03 -3.64 -2.31
CA GLY A 22 13.82 -4.02 -1.61
C GLY A 22 14.08 -4.25 -0.12
N VAL A 23 13.09 -3.95 0.72
CA VAL A 23 13.09 -4.28 2.14
C VAL A 23 12.00 -5.30 2.41
N ARG A 24 12.24 -6.21 3.36
CA ARG A 24 11.26 -7.19 3.84
C ARG A 24 11.36 -7.33 5.35
N PHE A 25 10.32 -7.87 5.96
CA PHE A 25 10.38 -8.27 7.36
C PHE A 25 11.50 -9.29 7.59
N ALA A 26 12.29 -9.04 8.64
CA ALA A 26 13.31 -9.96 9.12
C ALA A 26 12.69 -10.91 10.16
N VAL A 27 11.95 -11.90 9.67
CA VAL A 27 11.30 -12.96 10.46
C VAL A 27 11.56 -14.32 9.83
N ASP A 28 11.43 -15.38 10.63
CA ASP A 28 11.63 -16.76 10.18
C ASP A 28 10.51 -17.23 9.22
N ASP A 29 9.27 -16.85 9.52
CA ASP A 29 8.08 -17.20 8.74
C ASP A 29 7.40 -15.94 8.18
N PRO A 30 7.58 -15.64 6.87
CA PRO A 30 6.93 -14.51 6.22
C PRO A 30 5.41 -14.55 6.27
N ALA A 31 4.79 -15.74 6.30
CA ALA A 31 3.33 -15.87 6.27
C ALA A 31 2.67 -15.18 7.48
N LYS A 32 3.37 -15.18 8.63
CA LYS A 32 2.90 -14.53 9.86
C LYS A 32 2.85 -13.00 9.80
N VAL A 33 3.64 -12.40 8.92
CA VAL A 33 3.72 -10.92 8.77
C VAL A 33 3.05 -10.40 7.52
N THR A 34 2.59 -11.30 6.64
CA THR A 34 1.82 -10.97 5.44
C THR A 34 0.34 -11.28 5.63
N SER A 35 -0.48 -10.89 4.66
CA SER A 35 -1.90 -11.22 4.59
C SER A 35 -2.31 -11.51 3.15
N PRO A 36 -3.47 -12.15 2.93
CA PRO A 36 -4.14 -12.10 1.65
C PRO A 36 -4.38 -10.64 1.20
N PRO A 37 -4.69 -10.41 -0.09
CA PRO A 37 -5.29 -9.16 -0.56
C PRO A 37 -6.49 -8.75 0.29
N TYR A 38 -6.64 -7.44 0.55
CA TYR A 38 -7.65 -6.90 1.48
C TYR A 38 -9.09 -7.28 1.13
N ASP A 39 -9.38 -7.48 -0.15
CA ASP A 39 -10.68 -7.89 -0.68
C ASP A 39 -11.04 -9.35 -0.38
N LEU A 40 -10.08 -10.15 0.07
CA LEU A 40 -10.26 -11.55 0.44
C LEU A 40 -10.27 -11.78 1.97
N ILE A 41 -10.25 -10.71 2.77
CA ILE A 41 -10.17 -10.79 4.23
C ILE A 41 -11.52 -10.39 4.82
N SER A 42 -12.15 -11.29 5.59
CA SER A 42 -13.34 -10.96 6.37
C SER A 42 -12.99 -10.22 7.66
N ASP A 43 -13.96 -9.57 8.31
CA ASP A 43 -13.74 -8.92 9.62
C ASP A 43 -13.18 -9.88 10.69
N ALA A 44 -13.59 -11.15 10.68
CA ALA A 44 -13.08 -12.17 11.60
C ALA A 44 -11.65 -12.61 11.23
N ASP A 45 -11.32 -12.63 9.94
CA ASP A 45 -9.96 -12.92 9.47
C ASP A 45 -9.00 -11.79 9.82
N VAL A 46 -9.47 -10.53 9.84
CA VAL A 46 -8.67 -9.39 10.33
C VAL A 46 -8.22 -9.64 11.75
N ASP A 47 -9.13 -9.98 12.67
CA ASP A 47 -8.79 -10.22 14.07
C ASP A 47 -7.80 -11.40 14.21
N THR A 48 -8.00 -12.48 13.45
CA THR A 48 -7.07 -13.63 13.40
C THR A 48 -5.67 -13.24 12.91
N LEU A 49 -5.60 -12.42 11.86
CA LEU A 49 -4.33 -11.94 11.31
C LEU A 49 -3.62 -10.96 12.25
N LEU A 50 -4.37 -10.11 12.95
CA LEU A 50 -3.84 -9.21 13.98
C LEU A 50 -3.21 -9.98 15.14
N ASP A 51 -3.86 -11.06 15.58
CA ASP A 51 -3.36 -11.91 16.66
C ASP A 51 -2.21 -12.83 16.23
N SER A 52 -2.07 -13.10 14.93
CA SER A 52 -1.04 -14.00 14.40
C SER A 52 0.40 -13.50 14.62
N HIS A 53 0.60 -12.18 14.54
CA HIS A 53 1.90 -11.55 14.74
C HIS A 53 1.78 -10.03 14.93
N PRO A 54 2.54 -9.40 15.85
CA PRO A 54 2.46 -7.96 16.11
C PRO A 54 2.78 -7.07 14.89
N ASN A 55 3.57 -7.58 13.95
CA ASN A 55 3.96 -6.91 12.71
C ASN A 55 3.18 -7.37 11.46
N ASN A 56 2.03 -8.04 11.62
CA ASN A 56 1.23 -8.42 10.46
C ASN A 56 0.78 -7.18 9.65
N VAL A 57 0.97 -7.22 8.33
CA VAL A 57 0.67 -6.12 7.40
C VAL A 57 -0.81 -5.74 7.36
N VAL A 58 -1.72 -6.62 7.81
CA VAL A 58 -3.16 -6.34 7.91
C VAL A 58 -3.44 -5.04 8.68
N ARG A 59 -2.60 -4.70 9.67
CA ARG A 59 -2.66 -3.44 10.44
C ARG A 59 -2.58 -2.18 9.59
N LEU A 60 -1.91 -2.27 8.43
CA LEU A 60 -1.68 -1.15 7.52
C LEU A 60 -2.72 -1.11 6.40
N ILE A 61 -3.09 -2.28 5.86
CA ILE A 61 -3.98 -2.36 4.69
C ILE A 61 -5.47 -2.35 5.07
N LEU A 62 -5.80 -2.77 6.29
CA LEU A 62 -7.16 -2.77 6.86
C LEU A 62 -7.11 -2.21 8.30
N PRO A 63 -6.81 -0.91 8.48
CA PRO A 63 -6.70 -0.31 9.79
C PRO A 63 -8.06 -0.32 10.50
N ARG A 64 -8.11 -0.86 11.72
CA ARG A 64 -9.30 -0.73 12.57
C ARG A 64 -9.38 0.68 13.13
N SER A 65 -10.60 1.22 13.21
CA SER A 65 -10.86 2.48 13.92
C SER A 65 -10.51 2.29 15.39
N SER A 66 -9.41 2.90 15.83
CA SER A 66 -9.11 2.97 17.26
C SER A 66 -10.18 3.86 17.92
N PRO A 67 -10.69 3.52 19.12
CA PRO A 67 -11.51 4.45 19.87
C PRO A 67 -10.72 5.77 20.06
N GLY A 68 -11.14 6.82 19.34
CA GLY A 68 -10.46 8.11 19.26
C GLY A 68 -9.94 8.53 17.87
N HIS A 69 -10.05 7.69 16.84
CA HIS A 69 -9.83 8.09 15.43
C HIS A 69 -11.12 7.87 14.64
N PRO A 70 -11.77 8.93 14.12
CA PRO A 70 -12.95 8.77 13.28
C PRO A 70 -12.56 7.97 12.04
N SER A 71 -13.42 7.03 11.64
CA SER A 71 -13.25 6.31 10.39
C SER A 71 -13.33 7.33 9.26
N SER A 72 -12.46 7.25 8.26
CA SER A 72 -12.55 8.13 7.08
C SER A 72 -13.84 7.92 6.27
N ALA A 73 -14.65 6.92 6.60
CA ALA A 73 -15.98 6.70 6.05
C ALA A 73 -17.08 7.58 6.67
N ASP A 74 -16.77 8.35 7.72
CA ASP A 74 -17.72 9.24 8.41
C ASP A 74 -17.71 10.70 7.88
N VAL A 75 -17.24 10.94 6.64
CA VAL A 75 -17.18 12.27 5.99
C VAL A 75 -18.08 12.35 4.76
#